data_AF-A0A9D7EH02-F1
#
_entry.id   AF-A0A9D7EH02-F1
#
_cell.length_a   1.000
_cell.length_b   1.000
_cell.length_c   1.000
_cell.angle_alpha   90.00
_cell.angle_beta   90.00
_cell.angle_gamma   90.00
#
_symmetry.space_group_name_H-M   'P 1'
#
loop_
_entity.id
_entity.type
_entity.pdbx_description
1 polymer ?
#
loop_
_entity_poly.entity_id
_entity_poly.type
_entity_poly.pdbx_seq_one_letter_code
_entity_poly.pdbx_strand_id
1 'polypeptide(L)'
;MPDPKKPETSYSVNPPTKALLTPRGIGIALYIIAAIALGLITILVPPLIITGIILVLFAGVLIALYPYFGLILYYLVIVVKPEVLWTQIEALRPPRLILMALIVSLVLHRKLRGEQFVIFRERMTKHMVFFAAALFASVPFAFWQEKSFWFAVDFLWVFVYYVALINVLTSELRFKGFIWLFMLAGGYNAISSALAYFSGTLVVAQGIERAEGLAGTDPNTLAVSIMLALPFMLFAVFWVKNNFLKIVPIVFLVAGIFTIAITGSRAGVIGLVTVAFTVWLISKKKMITAVAAILILIASWFALPPQYQQRYASIFNEERDPSSEGRIDAWKAGWGMFKSNPITGIGVDCFPLAYATGNYSDTRALLRPHNMYIQIISEIGLVGLIAFGALLWYVIASNFRLRRRLKDAGKNDHLFMWISYAITCSIAALFVTSVFGHSLFRAHWYVCAALTAVMMTLTDQMLNPKSTDSPSSLSIPNPLRLIRFRKNAD
;
A
#
# COMPACT_ATOMS: atom_id res chain seq x y z
N MET A 1 101.61 24.18 -40.19
CA MET A 1 100.98 25.46 -39.78
C MET A 1 99.50 25.21 -39.52
N PRO A 2 98.87 25.91 -38.54
CA PRO A 2 98.04 25.29 -37.49
C PRO A 2 96.53 25.59 -37.56
N ASP A 3 95.77 24.70 -36.89
CA ASP A 3 94.60 24.82 -35.96
C ASP A 3 93.55 25.97 -36.05
N PRO A 4 92.29 25.70 -35.63
CA PRO A 4 91.06 26.33 -36.10
C PRO A 4 90.51 27.39 -35.14
N LYS A 5 89.63 28.26 -35.64
CA LYS A 5 88.81 29.13 -34.79
C LYS A 5 87.31 28.87 -34.98
N LYS A 6 86.68 28.56 -33.84
CA LYS A 6 85.26 28.36 -33.56
C LYS A 6 84.43 29.64 -33.76
N PRO A 7 83.10 29.54 -33.96
CA PRO A 7 82.16 30.62 -33.73
C PRO A 7 81.65 30.61 -32.27
N GLU A 8 81.55 31.79 -31.65
CA GLU A 8 80.84 32.00 -30.38
C GLU A 8 79.37 32.38 -30.68
N THR A 9 78.42 31.63 -30.15
CA THR A 9 77.01 32.02 -30.05
C THR A 9 76.60 31.99 -28.57
N SER A 10 76.31 33.16 -28.01
CA SER A 10 75.77 33.31 -26.66
C SER A 10 74.29 32.93 -26.64
N TYR A 11 73.92 31.87 -25.92
CA TYR A 11 72.53 31.56 -25.61
C TYR A 11 72.15 32.14 -24.25
N SER A 12 71.25 33.13 -24.23
CA SER A 12 70.50 33.50 -23.03
C SER A 12 69.32 32.54 -22.86
N VAL A 13 69.39 31.65 -21.88
CA VAL A 13 68.28 30.74 -21.52
C VAL A 13 67.38 31.47 -20.51
N ASN A 14 66.21 31.94 -20.95
CA ASN A 14 65.10 32.24 -20.04
C ASN A 14 64.51 30.92 -19.53
N PRO A 15 64.31 30.73 -18.21
CA PRO A 15 63.66 29.53 -17.71
C PRO A 15 62.19 29.50 -18.16
N PRO A 16 61.63 28.32 -18.50
CA PRO A 16 60.26 28.22 -18.93
C PRO A 16 59.34 28.58 -17.76
N THR A 17 58.52 29.62 -17.96
CA THR A 17 57.37 29.93 -17.11
C THR A 17 56.46 28.70 -17.07
N LYS A 18 56.59 27.88 -16.02
CA LYS A 18 55.65 26.79 -15.74
C LYS A 18 54.25 27.41 -15.62
N ALA A 19 53.35 27.02 -16.52
CA ALA A 19 51.95 27.43 -16.46
C ALA A 19 51.40 27.11 -15.06
N LEU A 20 51.03 28.16 -14.32
CA LEU A 20 50.58 28.10 -12.93
C LEU A 20 49.29 27.28 -12.73
N LEU A 21 48.57 26.96 -13.81
CA LEU A 21 47.27 26.29 -13.78
C LEU A 21 47.29 25.07 -14.70
N THR A 22 47.66 23.92 -14.15
CA THR A 22 47.45 22.63 -14.83
C THR A 22 45.98 22.21 -14.71
N PRO A 23 45.42 21.47 -15.68
CA PRO A 23 44.05 20.93 -15.58
C PRO A 23 43.79 20.14 -14.29
N ARG A 24 44.83 19.47 -13.75
CA ARG A 24 44.78 18.82 -12.43
C ARG A 24 44.68 19.82 -11.29
N GLY A 25 45.43 20.92 -11.33
CA GLY A 25 45.35 21.99 -10.34
C GLY A 25 43.98 22.67 -10.31
N ILE A 26 43.37 22.89 -11.49
CA ILE A 26 42.00 23.41 -11.61
C ILE A 26 40.99 22.40 -11.01
N GLY A 27 41.14 21.11 -11.30
CA GLY A 27 40.28 20.07 -10.73
C GLY A 27 40.34 20.01 -9.20
N ILE A 28 41.55 20.12 -8.61
CA ILE A 28 41.74 20.15 -7.16
C ILE A 28 41.14 21.42 -6.55
N ALA A 29 41.35 22.58 -7.19
CA ALA A 29 40.78 23.85 -6.72
C ALA A 29 39.24 23.82 -6.74
N LEU A 30 38.63 23.31 -7.80
CA LEU A 30 37.17 23.14 -7.89
C LEU A 30 36.64 22.18 -6.82
N TYR A 31 37.36 21.08 -6.55
CA TYR A 31 37.00 20.15 -5.47
C TYR A 31 37.06 20.82 -4.09
N ILE A 32 38.11 21.58 -3.81
CA ILE A 32 38.26 22.32 -2.55
C ILE A 32 37.16 23.37 -2.40
N ILE A 33 36.87 24.14 -3.46
CA ILE A 33 35.78 25.13 -3.46
C ILE A 33 34.43 24.44 -3.23
N ALA A 34 34.17 23.31 -3.89
CA ALA A 34 32.95 22.55 -3.69
C ALA A 34 32.84 22.00 -2.26
N ALA A 35 33.94 21.49 -1.68
CA ALA A 35 33.98 21.01 -0.31
C ALA A 35 33.78 22.13 0.73
N ILE A 36 34.38 23.30 0.52
CA ILE A 36 34.19 24.49 1.36
C ILE A 36 32.76 25.01 1.22
N ALA A 37 32.21 25.08 0.01
CA ALA A 37 30.82 25.46 -0.22
C ALA A 37 29.85 24.49 0.47
N LEU A 38 30.10 23.18 0.38
CA LEU A 38 29.32 22.15 1.10
C LEU A 38 29.45 22.34 2.63
N GLY A 39 30.66 22.62 3.12
CA GLY A 39 30.92 22.92 4.53
C GLY A 39 30.21 24.18 5.03
N LEU A 40 30.24 25.27 4.26
CA LEU A 40 29.52 26.51 4.58
C LEU A 40 27.99 26.33 4.55
N ILE A 41 27.48 25.50 3.63
CA ILE A 41 26.06 25.15 3.60
C ILE A 41 25.65 24.41 4.89
N THR A 42 26.53 23.59 5.49
CA THR A 42 26.24 22.91 6.77
C THR A 42 26.21 23.85 7.98
N ILE A 43 26.77 25.07 7.86
CA ILE A 43 26.68 26.11 8.90
C ILE A 43 25.32 26.82 8.83
N LEU A 44 24.79 27.00 7.61
CA LEU A 44 23.52 27.70 7.37
C LEU A 44 22.30 26.76 7.43
N VAL A 45 22.50 25.47 7.14
CA VAL A 45 21.44 24.46 7.08
C VAL A 45 21.79 23.32 8.04
N PRO A 46 20.88 22.96 8.97
CA PRO A 46 21.07 21.83 9.88
C PRO A 46 21.55 20.56 9.15
N PRO A 47 22.59 19.86 9.65
CA PRO A 47 23.13 18.65 9.02
C PRO A 47 22.08 17.56 8.75
N LEU A 48 21.03 17.50 9.58
CA LEU A 48 19.90 16.58 9.42
C LEU A 48 19.11 16.86 8.12
N ILE A 49 18.93 18.14 7.76
CA ILE A 49 18.22 18.55 6.52
C ILE A 49 19.06 18.18 5.31
N ILE A 50 20.37 18.43 5.35
CA ILE A 50 21.30 18.05 4.27
C ILE A 50 21.30 16.53 4.07
N THR A 51 21.36 15.77 5.16
CA THR A 51 21.26 14.30 5.12
C THR A 51 19.92 13.86 4.53
N GLY A 52 18.81 14.49 4.93
CA GLY A 52 17.48 14.23 4.39
C GLY A 52 17.41 14.48 2.87
N ILE A 53 17.97 15.60 2.39
CA ILE A 53 18.03 15.93 0.96
C ILE A 53 18.83 14.87 0.19
N ILE A 54 20.01 14.47 0.70
CA ILE A 54 20.83 13.42 0.08
C ILE A 54 20.05 12.11 -0.02
N LEU A 55 19.36 11.70 1.06
CA LEU A 55 18.54 10.49 1.07
C LEU A 55 17.39 10.56 0.07
N VAL A 56 16.72 11.71 -0.05
CA VAL A 56 15.63 11.91 -1.03
C VAL A 56 16.15 11.87 -2.46
N LEU A 57 17.28 12.53 -2.76
CA LEU A 57 17.91 12.50 -4.08
C LEU A 57 18.37 11.08 -4.44
N PHE A 58 19.00 10.38 -3.49
CA PHE A 58 19.43 9.00 -3.66
C PHE A 58 18.24 8.07 -3.91
N ALA A 59 17.16 8.20 -3.12
CA ALA A 59 15.91 7.46 -3.34
C ALA A 59 15.31 7.78 -4.72
N GLY A 60 15.32 9.04 -5.14
CA GLY A 60 14.86 9.46 -6.47
C GLY A 60 15.64 8.80 -7.61
N VAL A 61 16.96 8.76 -7.52
CA VAL A 61 17.81 8.04 -8.48
C VAL A 61 17.50 6.55 -8.49
N LEU A 62 17.36 5.92 -7.31
CA LEU A 62 17.01 4.50 -7.22
C LEU A 62 15.63 4.21 -7.81
N ILE A 63 14.63 5.07 -7.59
CA ILE A 63 13.29 4.93 -8.20
C ILE A 63 13.38 5.05 -9.72
N ALA A 64 14.15 6.02 -10.23
CA ALA A 64 14.34 6.23 -11.67
C ALA A 64 15.04 5.04 -12.34
N LEU A 65 16.04 4.44 -11.69
CA LEU A 65 16.75 3.28 -12.22
C LEU A 65 15.98 1.96 -12.03
N TYR A 66 15.29 1.82 -10.90
CA TYR A 66 14.65 0.59 -10.46
C TYR A 66 13.20 0.85 -9.97
N PRO A 67 12.21 0.89 -10.89
CA PRO A 67 10.80 1.12 -10.51
C PRO A 67 10.27 0.16 -9.43
N TYR A 68 10.73 -1.10 -9.43
CA TYR A 68 10.34 -2.06 -8.39
C TYR A 68 10.78 -1.64 -6.98
N PHE A 69 11.96 -1.02 -6.84
CA PHE A 69 12.41 -0.43 -5.57
C PHE A 69 11.49 0.71 -5.14
N GLY A 70 11.05 1.56 -6.08
CA GLY A 70 10.11 2.63 -5.78
C GLY A 70 8.77 2.14 -5.23
N LEU A 71 8.26 1.02 -5.72
CA LEU A 71 7.06 0.38 -5.15
C LEU A 71 7.29 -0.12 -3.72
N ILE A 72 8.44 -0.75 -3.46
CA ILE A 72 8.82 -1.22 -2.12
C ILE A 72 8.91 -0.03 -1.16
N LEU A 73 9.64 1.01 -1.54
CA LEU A 73 9.82 2.22 -0.74
C LEU A 73 8.48 2.92 -0.46
N TYR A 74 7.63 3.08 -1.49
CA TYR A 74 6.29 3.63 -1.33
C TYR A 74 5.48 2.87 -0.28
N TYR A 75 5.48 1.54 -0.37
CA TYR A 75 4.71 0.71 0.55
C TYR A 75 5.27 0.78 1.98
N LEU A 76 6.60 0.81 2.15
CA LEU A 76 7.24 1.02 3.46
C LEU A 76 6.87 2.37 4.07
N VAL A 77 6.87 3.44 3.28
CA VAL A 77 6.50 4.79 3.77
C VAL A 77 5.03 4.83 4.20
N ILE A 78 4.11 4.19 3.47
CA ILE A 78 2.71 4.08 3.91
C ILE A 78 2.55 3.32 5.23
N VAL A 79 3.38 2.32 5.46
CA VAL A 79 3.33 1.48 6.66
C VAL A 79 3.92 2.20 7.87
N VAL A 80 5.08 2.83 7.70
CA VAL A 80 5.80 3.52 8.78
C VAL A 80 5.20 4.89 9.09
N LYS A 81 4.63 5.56 8.08
CA LYS A 81 4.08 6.92 8.16
C LYS A 81 5.08 7.92 8.78
N PRO A 82 6.28 8.08 8.18
CA PRO A 82 7.29 8.98 8.71
C PRO A 82 6.79 10.42 8.85
N GLU A 83 5.79 10.83 8.07
CA GLU A 83 5.13 12.13 8.19
C GLU A 83 4.43 12.37 9.53
N VAL A 84 3.97 11.32 10.21
CA VAL A 84 3.35 11.44 11.53
C VAL A 84 4.42 11.45 12.63
N LEU A 85 5.54 10.75 12.40
CA LEU A 85 6.68 10.74 13.33
C LEU A 85 7.48 12.04 13.27
N TRP A 86 7.58 12.64 12.09
CA TRP A 86 8.29 13.88 11.80
C TRP A 86 7.36 14.86 11.10
N THR A 87 6.62 15.64 11.89
CA THR A 87 5.62 16.59 11.41
C THR A 87 6.20 17.64 10.45
N GLN A 88 7.51 17.88 10.47
CA GLN A 88 8.19 18.80 9.54
C GLN A 88 8.09 18.38 8.08
N ILE A 89 7.94 17.07 7.80
CA ILE A 89 7.81 16.54 6.43
C ILE A 89 6.36 16.24 6.05
N GLU A 90 5.40 16.47 6.94
CA GLU A 90 3.97 16.19 6.70
C GLU A 90 3.44 16.97 5.48
N ALA A 91 3.82 18.23 5.36
CA ALA A 91 3.44 19.10 4.24
C ALA A 91 3.90 18.55 2.88
N LEU A 92 5.00 17.78 2.84
CA LEU A 92 5.54 17.21 1.60
C LEU A 92 4.72 16.03 1.08
N ARG A 93 3.90 15.40 1.94
CA ARG A 93 3.14 14.18 1.64
C ARG A 93 4.03 13.11 0.97
N PRO A 94 5.07 12.60 1.66
CA PRO A 94 6.09 11.73 1.08
C PRO A 94 5.56 10.55 0.23
N PRO A 95 4.47 9.85 0.63
CA PRO A 95 3.89 8.79 -0.22
C PRO A 95 3.55 9.27 -1.63
N ARG A 96 3.01 10.48 -1.79
CA ARG A 96 2.58 11.02 -3.08
C ARG A 96 3.77 11.35 -3.97
N LEU A 97 4.84 11.92 -3.40
CA LEU A 97 6.07 12.22 -4.13
C LEU A 97 6.76 10.95 -4.65
N ILE A 98 6.86 9.92 -3.81
CA ILE A 98 7.44 8.63 -4.19
C ILE A 98 6.61 7.99 -5.30
N LEU A 99 5.27 8.01 -5.17
CA LEU A 99 4.39 7.43 -6.17
C LEU A 99 4.46 8.19 -7.50
N MET A 100 4.54 9.52 -7.46
CA MET A 100 4.73 10.35 -8.66
C MET A 100 6.06 10.03 -9.36
N ALA A 101 7.16 9.99 -8.60
CA ALA A 101 8.48 9.60 -9.12
C ALA A 101 8.46 8.18 -9.73
N LEU A 102 7.74 7.25 -9.10
CA LEU A 102 7.55 5.89 -9.60
C LEU A 102 6.80 5.88 -10.93
N ILE A 103 5.69 6.61 -11.06
CA ILE A 103 4.93 6.69 -12.32
C ILE A 103 5.77 7.31 -13.43
N VAL A 104 6.48 8.41 -13.16
CA VAL A 104 7.39 9.04 -14.13
C VAL A 104 8.46 8.04 -14.57
N SER A 105 9.08 7.34 -13.62
CA SER A 105 10.07 6.29 -13.89
C SER A 105 9.49 5.19 -14.79
N LEU A 106 8.29 4.69 -14.50
CA LEU A 106 7.63 3.66 -15.31
C LEU A 106 7.33 4.13 -16.73
N VAL A 107 6.83 5.35 -16.90
CA VAL A 107 6.55 5.94 -18.22
C VAL A 107 7.84 6.07 -19.03
N LEU A 108 8.92 6.56 -18.41
CA LEU A 108 10.22 6.69 -19.06
C LEU A 108 10.79 5.33 -19.46
N HIS A 109 10.81 4.34 -18.57
CA HIS A 109 11.29 2.98 -18.89
C HIS A 109 10.51 2.33 -20.03
N ARG A 110 9.17 2.48 -20.05
CA ARG A 110 8.32 1.97 -21.13
C ARG A 110 8.65 2.64 -22.46
N LYS A 111 8.71 3.98 -22.47
CA LYS A 111 9.02 4.77 -23.66
C LYS A 111 10.41 4.42 -24.23
N LEU A 112 11.43 4.28 -23.37
CA LEU A 112 12.78 3.91 -23.76
C LEU A 112 12.89 2.49 -24.35
N ARG A 113 11.98 1.59 -23.98
CA ARG A 113 11.89 0.22 -24.51
C ARG A 113 10.97 0.10 -25.73
N GLY A 114 10.33 1.18 -26.16
CA GLY A 114 9.28 1.15 -27.19
C GLY A 114 8.01 0.42 -26.74
N GLU A 115 7.83 0.20 -25.44
CA GLU A 115 6.65 -0.46 -24.86
C GLU A 115 5.57 0.59 -24.54
N GLN A 116 4.29 0.22 -24.68
CA GLN A 116 3.20 1.10 -24.26
C GLN A 116 2.99 1.06 -22.74
N PHE A 117 2.77 2.22 -22.12
CA PHE A 117 2.30 2.29 -20.74
C PHE A 117 0.88 1.74 -20.64
N VAL A 118 0.65 0.81 -19.72
CA VAL A 118 -0.57 0.00 -19.73
C VAL A 118 -1.49 0.49 -18.62
N ILE A 119 -2.60 1.10 -19.01
CA ILE A 119 -3.68 1.48 -18.09
C ILE A 119 -4.82 0.47 -18.22
N PHE A 120 -5.28 0.20 -19.44
CA PHE A 120 -6.50 -0.59 -19.69
C PHE A 120 -6.27 -2.05 -20.09
N ARG A 121 -5.20 -2.71 -19.61
CA ARG A 121 -4.99 -4.15 -19.92
C ARG A 121 -6.14 -5.02 -19.46
N GLU A 122 -6.53 -4.79 -18.21
CA GLU A 122 -7.44 -5.64 -17.49
C GLU A 122 -8.80 -4.99 -17.44
N ARG A 123 -9.88 -5.78 -17.62
CA ARG A 123 -11.23 -5.25 -17.43
C ARG A 123 -11.44 -4.74 -16.00
N MET A 124 -10.60 -5.15 -15.04
CA MET A 124 -10.54 -4.61 -13.68
C MET A 124 -10.38 -3.09 -13.68
N THR A 125 -9.51 -2.55 -14.54
CA THR A 125 -9.23 -1.11 -14.57
C THR A 125 -10.44 -0.31 -15.03
N LYS A 126 -11.30 -0.88 -15.90
CA LYS A 126 -12.55 -0.24 -16.30
C LYS A 126 -13.52 -0.06 -15.12
N HIS A 127 -13.59 -1.03 -14.21
CA HIS A 127 -14.42 -0.94 -13.00
C HIS A 127 -13.85 0.07 -12.00
N MET A 128 -12.51 0.13 -11.87
CA MET A 128 -11.83 1.16 -11.09
C MET A 128 -12.12 2.57 -11.62
N VAL A 129 -12.04 2.77 -12.94
CA VAL A 129 -12.36 4.05 -13.59
C VAL A 129 -13.84 4.38 -13.43
N PHE A 130 -14.74 3.40 -13.55
CA PHE A 130 -16.17 3.62 -13.34
C PHE A 130 -16.47 4.08 -11.90
N PHE A 131 -15.84 3.46 -10.90
CA PHE A 131 -15.97 3.91 -9.52
C PHE A 131 -15.39 5.30 -9.28
N ALA A 132 -14.21 5.60 -9.83
CA ALA A 132 -13.65 6.96 -9.76
C ALA A 132 -14.56 7.99 -10.44
N ALA A 133 -15.13 7.66 -11.61
CA ALA A 133 -16.08 8.52 -12.31
C ALA A 133 -17.36 8.75 -11.49
N ALA A 134 -17.86 7.72 -10.79
CA ALA A 134 -19.00 7.86 -9.88
C ALA A 134 -18.70 8.85 -8.73
N LEU A 135 -17.48 8.84 -8.18
CA LEU A 135 -17.06 9.83 -7.18
C LEU A 135 -17.08 11.25 -7.75
N PHE A 136 -16.49 11.47 -8.91
CA PHE A 136 -16.50 12.80 -9.55
C PHE A 136 -17.91 13.24 -9.96
N ALA A 137 -18.77 12.30 -10.38
CA ALA A 137 -20.17 12.59 -10.70
C ALA A 137 -20.99 13.02 -9.47
N SER A 138 -20.56 12.66 -8.25
CA SER A 138 -21.20 13.14 -7.01
C SER A 138 -20.86 14.60 -6.68
N VAL A 139 -19.74 15.14 -7.18
CA VAL A 139 -19.21 16.45 -6.78
C VAL A 139 -20.12 17.62 -7.16
N PRO A 140 -20.68 17.74 -8.37
CA PRO A 140 -21.55 18.87 -8.73
C PRO A 140 -22.79 18.99 -7.85
N PHE A 141 -23.29 17.85 -7.34
CA PHE A 141 -24.48 17.74 -6.50
C PHE A 141 -24.15 17.63 -5.01
N ALA A 142 -22.87 17.82 -4.64
CA ALA A 142 -22.43 17.66 -3.27
C ALA A 142 -22.95 18.78 -2.37
N PHE A 143 -23.28 18.42 -1.13
CA PHE A 143 -23.60 19.35 -0.05
C PHE A 143 -22.49 20.38 0.16
N TRP A 144 -21.23 19.96 0.01
CA TRP A 144 -20.07 20.86 -0.02
C TRP A 144 -19.14 20.48 -1.18
N GLN A 145 -19.31 21.17 -2.30
CA GLN A 145 -18.63 20.89 -3.58
C GLN A 145 -17.09 20.92 -3.47
N GLU A 146 -16.51 21.97 -2.88
CA GLU A 146 -15.04 22.10 -2.75
C GLU A 146 -14.43 20.93 -1.97
N LYS A 147 -14.98 20.62 -0.79
CA LYS A 147 -14.50 19.50 0.02
C LYS A 147 -14.62 18.17 -0.72
N SER A 148 -15.76 17.94 -1.36
CA SER A 148 -16.02 16.73 -2.13
C SER A 148 -15.06 16.57 -3.31
N PHE A 149 -14.78 17.68 -4.02
CA PHE A 149 -13.82 17.72 -5.11
C PHE A 149 -12.41 17.34 -4.65
N TRP A 150 -11.89 17.98 -3.61
CA TRP A 150 -10.54 17.68 -3.10
C TRP A 150 -10.44 16.26 -2.55
N PHE A 151 -11.50 15.73 -1.95
CA PHE A 151 -11.54 14.34 -1.53
C PHE A 151 -11.51 13.37 -2.73
N ALA A 152 -12.27 13.64 -3.79
CA ALA A 152 -12.24 12.85 -5.02
C ALA A 152 -10.84 12.88 -5.69
N VAL A 153 -10.18 14.03 -5.68
CA VAL A 153 -8.78 14.17 -6.13
C VAL A 153 -7.84 13.36 -5.25
N ASP A 154 -8.01 13.38 -3.93
CA ASP A 154 -7.20 12.59 -3.02
C ASP A 154 -7.38 11.08 -3.24
N PHE A 155 -8.60 10.64 -3.57
CA PHE A 155 -8.87 9.25 -3.95
C PHE A 155 -8.14 8.82 -5.23
N LEU A 156 -7.87 9.73 -6.17
CA LEU A 156 -7.10 9.39 -7.37
C LEU A 156 -5.71 8.84 -7.05
N TRP A 157 -5.11 9.19 -5.91
CA TRP A 157 -3.83 8.59 -5.49
C TRP A 157 -3.93 7.09 -5.23
N VAL A 158 -5.09 6.59 -4.80
CA VAL A 158 -5.36 5.15 -4.69
C VAL A 158 -5.45 4.50 -6.08
N PHE A 159 -6.07 5.19 -7.05
CA PHE A 159 -6.08 4.74 -8.44
C PHE A 159 -4.67 4.72 -9.05
N VAL A 160 -3.87 5.75 -8.82
CA VAL A 160 -2.46 5.81 -9.25
C VAL A 160 -1.67 4.66 -8.62
N TYR A 161 -1.91 4.34 -7.36
CA TYR A 161 -1.26 3.21 -6.70
C TYR A 161 -1.66 1.86 -7.31
N TYR A 162 -2.95 1.67 -7.62
CA TYR A 162 -3.43 0.52 -8.38
C TYR A 162 -2.72 0.40 -9.74
N VAL A 163 -2.60 1.51 -10.49
CA VAL A 163 -1.90 1.55 -11.78
C VAL A 163 -0.40 1.22 -11.62
N ALA A 164 0.25 1.72 -10.56
CA ALA A 164 1.64 1.40 -10.27
C ALA A 164 1.83 -0.10 -10.01
N LEU A 165 0.96 -0.72 -9.20
CA LEU A 165 1.02 -2.16 -8.92
C LEU A 165 0.94 -3.01 -10.20
N ILE A 166 -0.04 -2.76 -11.07
CA ILE A 166 -0.20 -3.55 -12.30
C ILE A 166 0.95 -3.37 -13.30
N ASN A 167 1.64 -2.23 -13.27
CA ASN A 167 2.75 -1.93 -14.18
C ASN A 167 4.12 -2.33 -13.64
N VAL A 168 4.27 -2.47 -12.33
CA VAL A 168 5.52 -2.86 -11.67
C VAL A 168 5.60 -4.38 -11.50
N LEU A 169 4.50 -5.02 -11.11
CA LEU A 169 4.43 -6.45 -10.79
C LEU A 169 4.24 -7.30 -12.06
N THR A 170 5.15 -7.16 -13.01
CA THR A 170 5.09 -7.80 -14.34
C THR A 170 5.72 -9.20 -14.39
N SER A 171 6.24 -9.71 -13.27
CA SER A 171 6.81 -11.06 -13.19
C SER A 171 6.43 -11.73 -11.88
N GLU A 172 6.39 -13.06 -11.88
CA GLU A 172 6.09 -13.84 -10.67
C GLU A 172 7.07 -13.54 -9.53
N LEU A 173 8.35 -13.32 -9.84
CA LEU A 173 9.35 -12.95 -8.83
C LEU A 173 9.01 -11.63 -8.13
N ARG A 174 8.69 -10.58 -8.90
CA ARG A 174 8.30 -9.27 -8.35
C ARG A 174 6.99 -9.36 -7.57
N PHE A 175 6.03 -10.11 -8.10
CA PHE A 175 4.76 -10.34 -7.43
C PHE A 175 4.97 -11.06 -6.08
N LYS A 176 5.71 -12.16 -6.07
CA LYS A 176 6.06 -12.92 -4.86
C LYS A 176 6.83 -12.06 -3.85
N GLY A 177 7.78 -11.24 -4.32
CA GLY A 177 8.51 -10.30 -3.47
C GLY A 177 7.59 -9.25 -2.84
N PHE A 178 6.63 -8.71 -3.58
CA PHE A 178 5.63 -7.80 -3.04
C PHE A 178 4.71 -8.49 -2.01
N ILE A 179 4.32 -9.74 -2.23
CA ILE A 179 3.51 -10.50 -1.26
C ILE A 179 4.30 -10.74 0.04
N TRP A 180 5.60 -11.03 -0.04
CA TRP A 180 6.46 -11.08 1.14
C TRP A 180 6.55 -9.74 1.85
N LEU A 181 6.76 -8.64 1.12
CA LEU A 181 6.76 -7.30 1.69
C LEU A 181 5.44 -6.97 2.41
N PHE A 182 4.31 -7.30 1.77
CA PHE A 182 2.97 -7.12 2.31
C PHE A 182 2.79 -7.88 3.64
N MET A 183 3.20 -9.15 3.69
CA MET A 183 3.18 -9.94 4.92
C MET A 183 4.15 -9.43 5.99
N LEU A 184 5.37 -9.02 5.60
CA LEU A 184 6.37 -8.45 6.51
C LEU A 184 5.87 -7.16 7.15
N ALA A 185 5.23 -6.27 6.38
CA ALA A 185 4.63 -5.06 6.91
C ALA A 185 3.46 -5.32 7.87
N GLY A 186 2.58 -6.28 7.51
CA GLY A 186 1.47 -6.68 8.40
C GLY A 186 1.99 -7.32 9.69
N GLY A 187 2.99 -8.19 9.59
CA GLY A 187 3.65 -8.84 10.71
C GLY A 187 4.42 -7.86 11.60
N TYR A 188 5.12 -6.90 10.98
CA TYR A 188 5.78 -5.81 11.69
C TYR A 188 4.78 -4.98 12.49
N ASN A 189 3.67 -4.53 11.87
CA ASN A 189 2.61 -3.79 12.58
C ASN A 189 2.04 -4.60 13.75
N ALA A 190 1.81 -5.90 13.57
CA ALA A 190 1.31 -6.74 14.65
C ALA A 190 2.31 -6.82 15.81
N ILE A 191 3.55 -7.25 15.52
CA ILE A 191 4.59 -7.42 16.54
C ILE A 191 4.92 -6.09 17.22
N SER A 192 5.11 -5.01 16.46
CA SER A 192 5.45 -3.70 17.02
C SER A 192 4.36 -3.18 17.95
N SER A 193 3.08 -3.36 17.59
CA SER A 193 1.95 -2.90 18.41
C SER A 193 1.78 -3.77 19.66
N ALA A 194 2.02 -5.08 19.55
CA ALA A 194 2.03 -5.97 20.71
C ALA A 194 3.16 -5.65 21.69
N LEU A 195 4.37 -5.40 21.18
CA LEU A 195 5.51 -4.99 22.01
C LEU A 195 5.26 -3.63 22.66
N ALA A 196 4.71 -2.66 21.91
CA ALA A 196 4.33 -1.35 22.44
C ALA A 196 3.31 -1.46 23.58
N TYR A 197 2.28 -2.32 23.42
CA TYR A 197 1.31 -2.60 24.47
C TYR A 197 1.98 -3.10 25.75
N PHE A 198 2.88 -4.08 25.64
CA PHE A 198 3.61 -4.62 26.80
C PHE A 198 4.66 -3.68 27.39
N SER A 199 5.17 -2.72 26.61
CA SER A 199 6.05 -1.66 27.12
C SER A 199 5.28 -0.48 27.72
N GLY A 200 3.95 -0.59 27.88
CA GLY A 200 3.09 0.44 28.47
C GLY A 200 2.67 1.55 27.49
N THR A 201 3.01 1.44 26.21
CA THR A 201 2.51 2.32 25.15
C THR A 201 1.18 1.79 24.64
N LEU A 202 0.12 2.12 25.36
CA LEU A 202 -1.26 1.68 25.10
C LEU A 202 -2.23 2.85 25.18
N VAL A 203 -3.43 2.65 24.64
CA VAL A 203 -4.53 3.61 24.78
C VAL A 203 -5.62 3.02 25.66
N VAL A 204 -6.08 3.81 26.65
CA VAL A 204 -7.26 3.45 27.44
C VAL A 204 -8.47 4.07 26.77
N ALA A 205 -9.31 3.24 26.16
CA ALA A 205 -10.50 3.69 25.47
C ALA A 205 -11.61 2.66 25.58
N GLN A 206 -12.85 3.15 25.72
CA GLN A 206 -14.03 2.29 25.86
C GLN A 206 -13.92 1.29 27.03
N GLY A 207 -13.40 1.80 28.15
CA GLY A 207 -13.32 1.10 29.44
C GLY A 207 -12.22 0.04 29.57
N ILE A 208 -11.32 -0.08 28.59
CA ILE A 208 -10.23 -1.06 28.62
C ILE A 208 -8.93 -0.50 28.07
N GLU A 209 -7.82 -1.14 28.43
CA GLU A 209 -6.53 -0.95 27.77
C GLU A 209 -6.53 -1.60 26.39
N ARG A 210 -5.92 -0.94 25.40
CA ARG A 210 -5.94 -1.39 24.00
C ARG A 210 -4.60 -1.18 23.34
N ALA A 211 -4.16 -2.14 22.56
CA ALA A 211 -3.04 -1.97 21.65
C ALA A 211 -3.38 -0.93 20.56
N GLU A 212 -2.52 0.06 20.43
CA GLU A 212 -2.56 1.07 19.38
C GLU A 212 -1.56 0.74 18.28
N GLY A 213 -1.87 1.11 17.03
CA GLY A 213 -0.96 0.92 15.92
C GLY A 213 0.12 1.99 15.86
N LEU A 214 1.12 1.77 15.01
CA LEU A 214 2.19 2.73 14.78
C LEU A 214 1.65 4.14 14.49
N ALA A 215 2.36 5.13 15.02
CA ALA A 215 2.05 6.54 14.83
C ALA A 215 0.62 6.92 15.26
N GLY A 216 0.15 6.40 16.40
CA GLY A 216 -1.15 6.76 16.97
C GLY A 216 -2.35 6.20 16.19
N THR A 217 -2.16 5.07 15.50
CA THR A 217 -3.23 4.49 14.67
C THR A 217 -4.28 3.82 15.57
N ASP A 218 -5.53 4.31 15.54
CA ASP A 218 -6.65 3.78 16.31
C ASP A 218 -6.71 2.23 16.35
N PRO A 219 -6.99 1.61 17.52
CA PRO A 219 -7.01 0.16 17.68
C PRO A 219 -7.93 -0.59 16.71
N ASN A 220 -9.06 -0.01 16.31
CA ASN A 220 -9.97 -0.66 15.35
C ASN A 220 -9.37 -0.65 13.93
N THR A 221 -8.69 0.45 13.58
CA THR A 221 -7.96 0.59 12.32
C THR A 221 -6.77 -0.35 12.25
N LEU A 222 -6.03 -0.50 13.35
CA LEU A 222 -4.96 -1.49 13.47
C LEU A 222 -5.50 -2.91 13.23
N ALA A 223 -6.58 -3.29 13.92
CA ALA A 223 -7.18 -4.61 13.80
C ALA A 223 -7.60 -4.95 12.36
N VAL A 224 -8.24 -4.02 11.65
CA VAL A 224 -8.64 -4.21 10.23
C VAL A 224 -7.42 -4.30 9.31
N SER A 225 -6.36 -3.53 9.58
CA SER A 225 -5.14 -3.55 8.76
C SER A 225 -4.40 -4.88 8.88
N ILE A 226 -4.27 -5.41 10.11
CA ILE A 226 -3.70 -6.75 10.37
C ILE A 226 -4.61 -7.84 9.76
N MET A 227 -5.93 -7.68 9.90
CA MET A 227 -6.92 -8.63 9.35
C MET A 227 -6.72 -8.88 7.85
N LEU A 228 -6.43 -7.83 7.07
CA LEU A 228 -6.19 -7.99 5.64
C LEU A 228 -4.97 -8.87 5.36
N ALA A 229 -3.91 -8.77 6.16
CA ALA A 229 -2.68 -9.52 5.94
C ALA A 229 -2.76 -10.97 6.44
N LEU A 230 -3.63 -11.25 7.42
CA LEU A 230 -3.74 -12.58 8.05
C LEU A 230 -4.01 -13.73 7.06
N PRO A 231 -4.96 -13.65 6.10
CA PRO A 231 -5.14 -14.73 5.14
C PRO A 231 -3.91 -14.99 4.28
N PHE A 232 -3.13 -13.96 3.94
CA PHE A 232 -1.90 -14.13 3.17
C PHE A 232 -0.85 -14.89 3.98
N MET A 233 -0.71 -14.58 5.27
CA MET A 233 0.15 -15.31 6.20
C MET A 233 -0.30 -16.76 6.38
N LEU A 234 -1.62 -16.99 6.55
CA LEU A 234 -2.20 -18.33 6.70
C LEU A 234 -1.90 -19.20 5.47
N PHE A 235 -2.17 -18.69 4.27
CA PHE A 235 -1.99 -19.45 3.04
C PHE A 235 -0.53 -19.52 2.58
N ALA A 236 0.37 -18.69 3.14
CA ALA A 236 1.80 -18.75 2.85
C ALA A 236 2.45 -20.08 3.23
N VAL A 237 1.97 -20.72 4.29
CA VAL A 237 2.49 -22.02 4.75
C VAL A 237 2.40 -23.09 3.65
N PHE A 238 1.43 -22.99 2.73
CA PHE A 238 1.22 -23.98 1.66
C PHE A 238 2.09 -23.77 0.42
N TRP A 239 2.51 -22.53 0.12
CA TRP A 239 3.33 -22.25 -1.07
C TRP A 239 4.81 -22.02 -0.78
N VAL A 240 5.17 -21.69 0.47
CA VAL A 240 6.57 -21.56 0.89
C VAL A 240 7.18 -22.96 0.99
N LYS A 241 8.17 -23.26 0.15
CA LYS A 241 8.80 -24.59 0.11
C LYS A 241 9.82 -24.83 1.22
N ASN A 242 10.59 -23.80 1.60
CA ASN A 242 11.63 -23.91 2.62
C ASN A 242 11.01 -23.92 4.02
N ASN A 243 11.24 -24.99 4.79
CA ASN A 243 10.66 -25.18 6.12
C ASN A 243 11.08 -24.11 7.14
N PHE A 244 12.31 -23.59 7.06
CA PHE A 244 12.74 -22.47 7.92
C PHE A 244 12.00 -21.19 7.58
N LEU A 245 11.81 -20.90 6.28
CA LEU A 245 11.05 -19.72 5.85
C LEU A 245 9.55 -19.82 6.16
N LYS A 246 9.00 -21.01 6.39
CA LYS A 246 7.60 -21.17 6.84
C LYS A 246 7.37 -20.63 8.25
N ILE A 247 8.40 -20.53 9.07
CA ILE A 247 8.28 -20.00 10.44
C ILE A 247 7.83 -18.54 10.41
N VAL A 248 8.33 -17.75 9.45
CA VAL A 248 8.02 -16.31 9.33
C VAL A 248 6.51 -16.03 9.24
N PRO A 249 5.76 -16.57 8.25
CA PRO A 249 4.32 -16.34 8.19
C PRO A 249 3.56 -16.94 9.38
N ILE A 250 4.04 -18.02 10.00
CA ILE A 250 3.41 -18.60 11.20
C ILE A 250 3.54 -17.63 12.39
N VAL A 251 4.74 -17.10 12.64
CA VAL A 251 4.98 -16.12 13.70
C VAL A 251 4.14 -14.87 13.48
N PHE A 252 4.07 -14.36 12.25
CA PHE A 252 3.23 -13.20 11.95
C PHE A 252 1.73 -13.48 12.07
N LEU A 253 1.27 -14.68 11.72
CA LEU A 253 -0.11 -15.10 11.90
C LEU A 253 -0.48 -15.10 13.39
N VAL A 254 0.34 -15.72 14.23
CA VAL A 254 0.12 -15.79 15.68
C VAL A 254 0.18 -14.40 16.30
N ALA A 255 1.20 -13.61 15.97
CA ALA A 255 1.32 -12.24 16.44
C ALA A 255 0.12 -11.38 15.99
N GLY A 256 -0.35 -11.55 14.75
CA GLY A 256 -1.50 -10.82 14.23
C GLY A 256 -2.80 -11.15 14.95
N ILE A 257 -3.08 -12.45 15.17
CA ILE A 257 -4.26 -12.90 15.94
C ILE A 257 -4.19 -12.36 17.37
N PHE A 258 -3.03 -12.49 18.01
CA PHE A 258 -2.80 -11.98 19.36
C PHE A 258 -3.01 -10.46 19.43
N THR A 259 -2.43 -9.71 18.50
CA THR A 259 -2.54 -8.25 18.46
C THR A 259 -3.99 -7.81 18.26
N ILE A 260 -4.73 -8.46 17.35
CA ILE A 260 -6.17 -8.21 17.19
C ILE A 260 -6.92 -8.44 18.49
N ALA A 261 -6.59 -9.48 19.24
CA ALA A 261 -7.23 -9.80 20.51
C ALA A 261 -6.99 -8.70 21.58
N ILE A 262 -5.79 -8.12 21.65
CA ILE A 262 -5.47 -7.01 22.58
C ILE A 262 -5.84 -5.62 22.04
N THR A 263 -6.25 -5.48 20.78
CA THR A 263 -6.84 -4.22 20.28
C THR A 263 -8.21 -3.93 20.88
N GLY A 264 -8.89 -4.93 21.45
CA GLY A 264 -10.27 -4.78 21.93
C GLY A 264 -11.29 -4.47 20.83
N SER A 265 -10.96 -4.68 19.56
CA SER A 265 -11.85 -4.38 18.43
C SER A 265 -12.87 -5.51 18.23
N ARG A 266 -14.15 -5.28 18.56
CA ARG A 266 -15.24 -6.24 18.30
C ARG A 266 -15.33 -6.60 16.80
N ALA A 267 -15.19 -5.59 15.93
CA ALA A 267 -15.14 -5.80 14.48
C ALA A 267 -13.92 -6.64 14.08
N GLY A 268 -12.77 -6.46 14.74
CA GLY A 268 -11.59 -7.29 14.55
C GLY A 268 -11.85 -8.77 14.83
N VAL A 269 -12.46 -9.09 15.98
CA VAL A 269 -12.79 -10.49 16.33
C VAL A 269 -13.83 -11.07 15.39
N ILE A 270 -14.87 -10.32 15.02
CA ILE A 270 -15.84 -10.74 13.99
C ILE A 270 -15.15 -11.03 12.65
N GLY A 271 -14.15 -10.21 12.28
CA GLY A 271 -13.31 -10.46 11.12
C GLY A 271 -12.54 -11.77 11.21
N LEU A 272 -11.96 -12.11 12.38
CA LEU A 272 -11.25 -13.37 12.60
C LEU A 272 -12.19 -14.57 12.42
N VAL A 273 -13.38 -14.49 13.02
CA VAL A 273 -14.43 -15.50 12.85
C VAL A 273 -14.83 -15.63 11.39
N THR A 274 -14.95 -14.51 10.67
CA THR A 274 -15.26 -14.51 9.23
C THR A 274 -14.16 -15.18 8.41
N VAL A 275 -12.89 -14.93 8.72
CA VAL A 275 -11.75 -15.60 8.07
C VAL A 275 -11.81 -17.11 8.35
N ALA A 276 -11.97 -17.52 9.62
CA ALA A 276 -12.07 -18.93 10.00
C ALA A 276 -13.24 -19.64 9.31
N PHE A 277 -14.42 -18.98 9.27
CA PHE A 277 -15.60 -19.48 8.59
C PHE A 277 -15.37 -19.60 7.08
N THR A 278 -14.75 -18.60 6.45
CA THR A 278 -14.43 -18.65 5.01
C THR A 278 -13.44 -19.76 4.70
N VAL A 279 -12.43 -19.96 5.55
CA VAL A 279 -11.46 -21.08 5.46
C VAL A 279 -12.19 -22.42 5.57
N TRP A 280 -13.14 -22.55 6.49
CA TRP A 280 -13.97 -23.75 6.62
C TRP A 280 -14.81 -24.02 5.37
N LEU A 281 -15.42 -22.99 4.78
CA LEU A 281 -16.22 -23.12 3.55
C LEU A 281 -15.40 -23.61 2.36
N ILE A 282 -14.15 -23.15 2.21
CA ILE A 282 -13.26 -23.54 1.11
C ILE A 282 -12.49 -24.84 1.37
N SER A 283 -12.42 -25.29 2.62
CA SER A 283 -11.68 -26.48 3.02
C SER A 283 -12.35 -27.76 2.53
N LYS A 284 -11.55 -28.67 1.96
CA LYS A 284 -12.00 -30.04 1.67
C LYS A 284 -12.15 -30.89 2.95
N LYS A 285 -11.45 -30.52 4.03
CA LYS A 285 -11.41 -31.25 5.31
C LYS A 285 -12.27 -30.53 6.36
N LYS A 286 -13.56 -30.34 6.06
CA LYS A 286 -14.48 -29.50 6.85
C LYS A 286 -14.46 -29.81 8.35
N MET A 287 -14.54 -31.09 8.73
CA MET A 287 -14.55 -31.52 10.12
C MET A 287 -13.26 -31.13 10.86
N ILE A 288 -12.09 -31.41 10.27
CA ILE A 288 -10.79 -31.07 10.88
C ILE A 288 -10.65 -29.56 11.06
N THR A 289 -11.00 -28.78 10.03
CA THR A 289 -10.93 -27.32 10.12
C THR A 289 -11.92 -26.73 11.11
N ALA A 290 -13.12 -27.32 11.25
CA ALA A 290 -14.10 -26.88 12.24
C ALA A 290 -13.63 -27.18 13.66
N VAL A 291 -13.17 -28.40 13.93
CA VAL A 291 -12.64 -28.79 15.24
C VAL A 291 -11.43 -27.92 15.61
N ALA A 292 -10.49 -27.72 14.69
CA ALA A 292 -9.34 -26.86 14.93
C ALA A 292 -9.76 -25.41 15.26
N ALA A 293 -10.71 -24.84 14.51
CA ALA A 293 -11.21 -23.49 14.77
C ALA A 293 -11.90 -23.38 16.13
N ILE A 294 -12.71 -24.36 16.53
CA ILE A 294 -13.38 -24.41 17.83
C ILE A 294 -12.35 -24.51 18.96
N LEU A 295 -11.37 -25.40 18.85
CA LEU A 295 -10.33 -25.55 19.86
C LEU A 295 -9.51 -24.27 20.03
N ILE A 296 -9.15 -23.61 18.92
CA ILE A 296 -8.45 -22.32 18.96
C ILE A 296 -9.32 -21.25 19.62
N LEU A 297 -10.61 -21.19 19.31
CA LEU A 297 -11.53 -20.22 19.90
C LEU A 297 -11.65 -20.42 21.43
N ILE A 298 -11.83 -21.67 21.87
CA ILE A 298 -11.91 -22.03 23.29
C ILE A 298 -10.60 -21.68 24.00
N ALA A 299 -9.45 -22.10 23.47
CA ALA A 299 -8.15 -21.79 24.04
C ALA A 299 -7.90 -20.27 24.12
N SER A 300 -8.28 -19.53 23.08
CA SER A 300 -8.15 -18.07 23.04
C SER A 300 -9.04 -17.39 24.08
N TRP A 301 -10.27 -17.88 24.29
CA TRP A 301 -11.19 -17.34 25.29
C TRP A 301 -10.62 -17.44 26.71
N PHE A 302 -10.11 -18.60 27.08
CA PHE A 302 -9.53 -18.81 28.41
C PHE A 302 -8.17 -18.12 28.61
N ALA A 303 -7.46 -17.80 27.53
CA ALA A 303 -6.21 -17.03 27.59
C ALA A 303 -6.44 -15.50 27.70
N LEU A 304 -7.64 -15.01 27.40
CA LEU A 304 -7.94 -13.58 27.41
C LEU A 304 -8.16 -13.04 28.83
N PRO A 305 -7.59 -11.88 29.19
CA PRO A 305 -7.91 -11.19 30.43
C PRO A 305 -9.41 -10.83 30.55
N PRO A 306 -9.97 -10.73 31.78
CA PRO A 306 -11.40 -10.49 32.01
C PRO A 306 -11.96 -9.25 31.30
N GLN A 307 -11.18 -8.16 31.21
CA GLN A 307 -11.59 -6.94 30.53
C GLN A 307 -11.91 -7.15 29.04
N TYR A 308 -11.14 -8.03 28.37
CA TYR A 308 -11.37 -8.36 26.96
C TYR A 308 -12.52 -9.35 26.81
N GLN A 309 -12.65 -10.33 27.73
CA GLN A 309 -13.78 -11.27 27.75
C GLN A 309 -15.11 -10.51 27.88
N GLN A 310 -15.24 -9.61 28.86
CA GLN A 310 -16.45 -8.79 29.06
C GLN A 310 -16.77 -7.96 27.82
N ARG A 311 -15.74 -7.36 27.23
CA ARG A 311 -15.89 -6.53 26.03
C ARG A 311 -16.29 -7.31 24.78
N TYR A 312 -15.81 -8.52 24.59
CA TYR A 312 -16.24 -9.38 23.49
C TYR A 312 -17.59 -10.05 23.75
N ALA A 313 -17.91 -10.39 25.00
CA ALA A 313 -19.24 -10.86 25.39
C ALA A 313 -20.32 -9.80 25.11
N SER A 314 -20.00 -8.51 25.28
CA SER A 314 -20.93 -7.42 24.96
C SER A 314 -21.35 -7.32 23.48
N ILE A 315 -20.77 -8.12 22.57
CA ILE A 315 -21.30 -8.30 21.21
C ILE A 315 -22.72 -8.91 21.23
N PHE A 316 -23.02 -9.73 22.24
CA PHE A 316 -24.29 -10.45 22.38
C PHE A 316 -25.27 -9.80 23.36
N ASN A 317 -24.85 -8.75 24.07
CA ASN A 317 -25.71 -8.06 25.03
C ASN A 317 -26.61 -7.03 24.33
N GLU A 318 -27.85 -6.89 24.79
CA GLU A 318 -28.81 -5.93 24.23
C GLU A 318 -28.59 -4.48 24.72
N GLU A 319 -27.87 -4.30 25.83
CA GLU A 319 -27.50 -2.97 26.34
C GLU A 319 -26.62 -2.25 25.34
N ARG A 320 -27.18 -1.19 24.75
CA ARG A 320 -26.50 -0.39 23.72
C ARG A 320 -25.48 0.49 24.41
N ASP A 321 -24.20 0.26 24.11
CA ASP A 321 -23.19 1.22 24.51
C ASP A 321 -23.40 2.55 23.74
N PRO A 322 -22.99 3.70 24.31
CA PRO A 322 -23.12 5.00 23.65
C PRO A 322 -22.48 5.05 22.25
N SER A 323 -21.46 4.22 22.01
CA SER A 323 -20.84 4.09 20.68
C SER A 323 -21.76 3.42 19.65
N SER A 324 -22.65 2.52 20.06
CA SER A 324 -23.57 1.80 19.18
C SER A 324 -24.83 2.63 18.92
N GLU A 325 -25.30 3.39 19.91
CA GLU A 325 -26.43 4.31 19.75
C GLU A 325 -26.14 5.39 18.72
N GLY A 326 -24.99 6.08 18.84
CA GLY A 326 -24.59 7.09 17.86
C GLY A 326 -24.47 6.54 16.43
N ARG A 327 -24.12 5.26 16.25
CA ARG A 327 -24.08 4.62 14.93
C ARG A 327 -25.46 4.40 14.34
N ILE A 328 -26.41 3.94 15.14
CA ILE A 328 -27.79 3.71 14.68
C ILE A 328 -28.40 5.03 14.19
N ASP A 329 -28.19 6.12 14.93
CA ASP A 329 -28.70 7.43 14.51
C ASP A 329 -27.97 7.95 13.28
N ALA A 330 -26.66 7.73 13.16
CA ALA A 330 -25.93 7.98 11.91
C ALA A 330 -26.48 7.14 10.74
N TRP A 331 -26.89 5.89 10.95
CA TRP A 331 -27.45 5.07 9.89
C TRP A 331 -28.81 5.58 9.42
N LYS A 332 -29.68 5.99 10.35
CA LYS A 332 -30.96 6.64 10.02
C LYS A 332 -30.75 7.95 9.26
N ALA A 333 -29.82 8.78 9.73
CA ALA A 333 -29.48 10.03 9.06
C ALA A 333 -28.94 9.79 7.64
N GLY A 334 -28.05 8.82 7.48
CA GLY A 334 -27.52 8.41 6.18
C GLY A 334 -28.60 7.92 5.22
N TRP A 335 -29.61 7.21 5.72
CA TRP A 335 -30.77 6.84 4.92
C TRP A 335 -31.61 8.06 4.53
N GLY A 336 -31.76 9.05 5.41
CA GLY A 336 -32.37 10.34 5.10
C GLY A 336 -31.61 11.09 3.99
N MET A 337 -30.29 11.15 4.09
CA MET A 337 -29.41 11.76 3.07
C MET A 337 -29.57 11.06 1.72
N PHE A 338 -29.59 9.72 1.71
CA PHE A 338 -29.86 8.95 0.49
C PHE A 338 -31.21 9.30 -0.14
N LYS A 339 -32.29 9.34 0.66
CA LYS A 339 -33.63 9.70 0.15
C LYS A 339 -33.67 11.11 -0.45
N SER A 340 -32.86 12.04 0.05
CA SER A 340 -32.79 13.41 -0.48
C SER A 340 -32.11 13.48 -1.86
N ASN A 341 -31.09 12.64 -2.09
CA ASN A 341 -30.27 12.65 -3.30
C ASN A 341 -29.92 11.21 -3.73
N PRO A 342 -30.89 10.43 -4.26
CA PRO A 342 -30.73 8.98 -4.42
C PRO A 342 -29.75 8.57 -5.53
N ILE A 343 -29.59 9.39 -6.56
CA ILE A 343 -28.76 9.01 -7.73
C ILE A 343 -27.28 9.17 -7.40
N THR A 344 -26.87 10.38 -7.01
CA THR A 344 -25.46 10.77 -6.82
C THR A 344 -25.03 10.89 -5.37
N GLY A 345 -25.97 10.79 -4.41
CA GLY A 345 -25.70 11.06 -3.00
C GLY A 345 -25.49 12.55 -2.71
N ILE A 346 -25.17 12.85 -1.46
CA ILE A 346 -24.90 14.20 -0.97
C ILE A 346 -23.46 14.67 -1.23
N GLY A 347 -22.69 13.94 -2.04
CA GLY A 347 -21.28 14.20 -2.32
C GLY A 347 -20.32 13.41 -1.44
N VAL A 348 -19.23 12.93 -2.04
CA VAL A 348 -18.18 12.20 -1.32
C VAL A 348 -17.60 13.03 -0.16
N ASP A 349 -17.40 12.40 0.99
CA ASP A 349 -16.89 12.96 2.26
C ASP A 349 -17.72 14.13 2.85
N CYS A 350 -18.97 14.29 2.40
CA CYS A 350 -19.88 15.31 2.92
C CYS A 350 -20.73 14.81 4.10
N PHE A 351 -20.74 13.51 4.42
CA PHE A 351 -21.60 12.96 5.48
C PHE A 351 -21.45 13.68 6.83
N PRO A 352 -20.25 13.89 7.39
CA PRO A 352 -20.13 14.49 8.72
C PRO A 352 -20.71 15.90 8.78
N LEU A 353 -20.55 16.66 7.70
CA LEU A 353 -21.03 18.04 7.59
C LEU A 353 -22.55 18.08 7.48
N ALA A 354 -23.12 17.23 6.62
CA ALA A 354 -24.55 17.10 6.49
C ALA A 354 -25.18 16.61 7.80
N TYR A 355 -24.55 15.68 8.51
CA TYR A 355 -25.01 15.20 9.82
C TYR A 355 -25.02 16.33 10.86
N ALA A 356 -23.96 17.14 10.92
CA ALA A 356 -23.83 18.24 11.87
C ALA A 356 -24.86 19.37 11.70
N THR A 357 -25.53 19.48 10.54
CA THR A 357 -26.58 20.49 10.32
C THR A 357 -27.80 20.31 11.23
N GLY A 358 -28.03 19.08 11.71
CA GLY A 358 -29.26 18.72 12.42
C GLY A 358 -30.45 18.39 11.51
N ASN A 359 -30.31 18.51 10.18
CA ASN A 359 -31.41 18.25 9.24
C ASN A 359 -31.78 16.77 9.14
N TYR A 360 -30.87 15.87 9.55
CA TYR A 360 -31.02 14.42 9.42
C TYR A 360 -30.93 13.67 10.76
N SER A 361 -30.62 14.37 11.86
CA SER A 361 -30.53 13.83 13.22
C SER A 361 -30.61 14.99 14.22
N ASP A 362 -31.21 14.76 15.39
CA ASP A 362 -31.24 15.76 16.47
C ASP A 362 -29.83 16.03 17.05
N THR A 363 -28.89 15.10 16.81
CA THR A 363 -27.50 15.23 17.26
C THR A 363 -26.67 16.08 16.29
N ARG A 364 -26.17 17.23 16.76
CA ARG A 364 -25.25 18.08 16.01
C ARG A 364 -23.79 17.74 16.33
N ALA A 365 -23.27 16.71 15.68
CA ALA A 365 -21.87 16.29 15.83
C ALA A 365 -21.23 15.98 14.47
N LEU A 366 -19.90 16.04 14.37
CA LEU A 366 -19.17 15.57 13.18
C LEU A 366 -19.03 14.04 13.22
N LEU A 367 -20.16 13.35 13.10
CA LEU A 367 -20.22 11.89 13.16
C LEU A 367 -20.22 11.29 11.75
N ARG A 368 -19.50 10.17 11.58
CA ARG A 368 -19.54 9.35 10.37
C ARG A 368 -20.39 8.09 10.63
N PRO A 369 -20.95 7.43 9.61
CA PRO A 369 -21.86 6.30 9.83
C PRO A 369 -21.17 5.06 10.43
N HIS A 370 -19.85 4.96 10.33
CA HIS A 370 -19.06 3.77 10.71
C HIS A 370 -19.65 2.49 10.09
N ASN A 371 -20.24 2.63 8.90
CA ASN A 371 -20.84 1.58 8.11
C ASN A 371 -20.64 1.98 6.65
N MET A 372 -19.81 1.22 5.94
CA MET A 372 -19.43 1.49 4.56
C MET A 372 -20.65 1.52 3.63
N TYR A 373 -21.65 0.66 3.86
CA TYR A 373 -22.82 0.56 2.99
C TYR A 373 -23.67 1.82 3.08
N ILE A 374 -23.91 2.31 4.31
CA ILE A 374 -24.57 3.59 4.54
C ILE A 374 -23.72 4.72 3.96
N GLN A 375 -22.40 4.68 4.13
CA GLN A 375 -21.51 5.71 3.60
C GLN A 375 -21.62 5.80 2.07
N ILE A 376 -21.50 4.68 1.34
CA ILE A 376 -21.59 4.67 -0.13
C ILE A 376 -22.93 5.23 -0.59
N ILE A 377 -24.03 4.71 -0.04
CA ILE A 377 -25.36 5.05 -0.55
C ILE A 377 -25.76 6.48 -0.20
N SER A 378 -25.31 7.03 0.93
CA SER A 378 -25.58 8.41 1.32
C SER A 378 -24.68 9.41 0.57
N GLU A 379 -23.38 9.14 0.45
CA GLU A 379 -22.42 10.09 -0.13
C GLU A 379 -22.32 10.02 -1.66
N ILE A 380 -22.50 8.84 -2.27
CA ILE A 380 -22.27 8.62 -3.71
C ILE A 380 -23.52 8.03 -4.41
N GLY A 381 -24.61 7.79 -3.66
CA GLY A 381 -25.90 7.36 -4.19
C GLY A 381 -25.87 5.97 -4.85
N LEU A 382 -26.92 5.68 -5.62
CA LEU A 382 -27.05 4.43 -6.38
C LEU A 382 -25.92 4.27 -7.41
N VAL A 383 -25.45 5.36 -8.03
CA VAL A 383 -24.36 5.30 -9.00
C VAL A 383 -23.08 4.79 -8.34
N GLY A 384 -22.74 5.31 -7.16
CA GLY A 384 -21.58 4.84 -6.39
C GLY A 384 -21.73 3.39 -5.92
N LEU A 385 -22.93 3.01 -5.44
CA LEU A 385 -23.22 1.63 -5.02
C LEU A 385 -23.04 0.63 -6.16
N ILE A 386 -23.59 0.94 -7.34
CA ILE A 386 -23.47 0.09 -8.53
C ILE A 386 -22.00 0.03 -8.98
N ALA A 387 -21.30 1.15 -9.02
CA ALA A 387 -19.91 1.18 -9.46
C ALA A 387 -18.97 0.41 -8.53
N PHE A 388 -19.12 0.59 -7.20
CA PHE A 388 -18.35 -0.16 -6.22
C PHE A 388 -18.73 -1.64 -6.21
N GLY A 389 -20.03 -1.96 -6.28
CA GLY A 389 -20.53 -3.33 -6.38
C GLY A 389 -20.01 -4.06 -7.62
N ALA A 390 -19.95 -3.38 -8.77
CA ALA A 390 -19.39 -3.92 -10.00
C ALA A 390 -17.88 -4.19 -9.88
N LEU A 391 -17.13 -3.31 -9.22
CA LEU A 391 -15.72 -3.54 -8.90
C LEU A 391 -15.55 -4.79 -8.03
N LEU A 392 -16.28 -4.91 -6.92
CA LEU A 392 -16.18 -6.05 -6.02
C LEU A 392 -16.60 -7.36 -6.69
N TRP A 393 -17.70 -7.35 -7.44
CA TRP A 393 -18.12 -8.47 -8.28
C TRP A 393 -16.94 -8.92 -9.16
N TYR A 394 -16.27 -7.97 -9.82
CA TYR A 394 -15.23 -8.29 -10.79
C TYR A 394 -13.98 -8.85 -10.14
N VAL A 395 -13.62 -8.39 -8.95
CA VAL A 395 -12.59 -9.02 -8.13
C VAL A 395 -12.96 -10.46 -7.82
N ILE A 396 -14.14 -10.69 -7.24
CA ILE A 396 -14.59 -12.02 -6.81
C ILE A 396 -14.62 -12.99 -8.01
N ALA A 397 -15.28 -12.61 -9.09
CA ALA A 397 -15.43 -13.48 -10.24
C ALA A 397 -14.12 -13.72 -10.99
N SER A 398 -13.24 -12.71 -11.10
CA SER A 398 -11.89 -12.91 -11.65
C SER A 398 -11.10 -13.89 -10.80
N ASN A 399 -11.25 -13.82 -9.48
CA ASN A 399 -10.60 -14.72 -8.56
C ASN A 399 -11.11 -16.18 -8.70
N PHE A 400 -12.41 -16.38 -8.90
CA PHE A 400 -12.96 -17.71 -9.24
C PHE A 400 -12.49 -18.22 -10.61
N ARG A 401 -12.48 -17.36 -11.64
CA ARG A 401 -11.96 -17.71 -12.97
C ARG A 401 -10.49 -18.10 -12.91
N LEU A 402 -9.67 -17.35 -12.18
CA LEU A 402 -8.25 -17.64 -11.95
C LEU A 402 -8.06 -19.06 -11.40
N ARG A 403 -8.78 -19.41 -10.32
CA ARG A 403 -8.68 -20.75 -9.71
C ARG A 403 -9.10 -21.85 -10.68
N ARG A 404 -10.19 -21.65 -11.43
CA ARG A 404 -10.66 -22.60 -12.44
C ARG A 404 -9.58 -22.84 -13.51
N ARG A 405 -9.02 -21.77 -14.07
CA ARG A 405 -7.95 -21.86 -15.08
C ARG A 405 -6.69 -22.57 -14.57
N LEU A 406 -6.27 -22.26 -13.34
CA LEU A 406 -5.12 -22.94 -12.72
C LEU A 406 -5.40 -24.43 -12.49
N LYS A 407 -6.63 -24.77 -12.06
CA LYS A 407 -7.05 -26.16 -11.87
C LYS A 407 -7.08 -26.93 -13.18
N ASP A 408 -7.69 -26.36 -14.22
CA ASP A 408 -7.80 -26.96 -15.55
C ASP A 408 -6.41 -27.18 -16.18
N ALA A 409 -5.45 -26.31 -15.86
CA ALA A 409 -4.04 -26.45 -16.25
C ALA A 409 -3.20 -27.37 -15.32
N GLY A 410 -3.81 -28.05 -14.34
CA GLY A 410 -3.11 -28.95 -13.40
C GLY A 410 -2.22 -28.23 -12.36
N LYS A 411 -2.30 -26.91 -12.24
CA LYS A 411 -1.46 -26.06 -11.36
C LYS A 411 -2.12 -25.79 -9.99
N ASN A 412 -2.64 -26.84 -9.35
CA ASN A 412 -3.39 -26.72 -8.10
C ASN A 412 -2.56 -26.18 -6.92
N ASP A 413 -1.26 -26.45 -6.89
CA ASP A 413 -0.37 -26.03 -5.80
C ASP A 413 0.39 -24.73 -6.10
N HIS A 414 0.05 -24.04 -7.19
CA HIS A 414 0.71 -22.81 -7.59
C HIS A 414 0.46 -21.66 -6.60
N LEU A 415 1.45 -20.78 -6.43
CA LEU A 415 1.38 -19.58 -5.58
C LEU A 415 0.06 -18.80 -5.73
N PHE A 416 -0.34 -18.56 -6.98
CA PHE A 416 -1.56 -17.80 -7.32
C PHE A 416 -2.86 -18.47 -6.84
N MET A 417 -2.88 -19.81 -6.72
CA MET A 417 -4.04 -20.52 -6.15
C MET A 417 -4.21 -20.14 -4.67
N TRP A 418 -3.12 -20.17 -3.91
CA TRP A 418 -3.12 -19.87 -2.48
C TRP A 418 -3.40 -18.39 -2.19
N ILE A 419 -2.82 -17.49 -2.98
CA ILE A 419 -3.12 -16.05 -2.88
C ILE A 419 -4.57 -15.75 -3.28
N SER A 420 -5.12 -16.49 -4.25
CA SER A 420 -6.54 -16.39 -4.58
C SER A 420 -7.45 -16.74 -3.38
N TYR A 421 -7.12 -17.79 -2.62
CA TYR A 421 -7.85 -18.08 -1.38
C TYR A 421 -7.67 -17.00 -0.31
N ALA A 422 -6.45 -16.46 -0.16
CA ALA A 422 -6.17 -15.35 0.75
C ALA A 422 -7.02 -14.11 0.43
N ILE A 423 -7.09 -13.71 -0.85
CA ILE A 423 -7.94 -12.60 -1.32
C ILE A 423 -9.42 -12.89 -1.05
N THR A 424 -9.88 -14.13 -1.22
CA THR A 424 -11.28 -14.50 -0.96
C THR A 424 -11.64 -14.32 0.52
N CYS A 425 -10.78 -14.80 1.43
CA CYS A 425 -10.97 -14.63 2.88
C CYS A 425 -10.86 -13.17 3.29
N SER A 426 -9.92 -12.42 2.70
CA SER A 426 -9.72 -11.00 2.99
C SER A 426 -10.94 -10.17 2.57
N ILE A 427 -11.47 -10.41 1.37
CA ILE A 427 -12.67 -9.74 0.87
C ILE A 427 -13.87 -10.07 1.76
N ALA A 428 -14.07 -11.34 2.12
CA ALA A 428 -15.17 -11.74 3.01
C ALA A 428 -15.08 -11.03 4.37
N ALA A 429 -13.89 -11.01 4.99
CA ALA A 429 -13.64 -10.31 6.25
C ALA A 429 -13.87 -8.80 6.10
N LEU A 430 -13.39 -8.19 5.02
CA LEU A 430 -13.64 -6.77 4.74
C LEU A 430 -15.13 -6.48 4.60
N PHE A 431 -15.91 -7.29 3.87
CA PHE A 431 -17.36 -7.11 3.74
C PHE A 431 -18.04 -7.10 5.12
N VAL A 432 -17.77 -8.10 5.96
CA VAL A 432 -18.40 -8.20 7.28
C VAL A 432 -17.96 -7.06 8.20
N THR A 433 -16.67 -6.77 8.27
CA THR A 433 -16.14 -5.71 9.14
C THR A 433 -16.51 -4.31 8.69
N SER A 434 -16.85 -4.12 7.41
CA SER A 434 -17.30 -2.84 6.84
C SER A 434 -18.67 -2.39 7.34
N VAL A 435 -19.44 -3.26 8.01
CA VAL A 435 -20.65 -2.85 8.77
C VAL A 435 -20.28 -1.94 9.95
N PHE A 436 -19.06 -2.07 10.48
CA PHE A 436 -18.61 -1.41 11.70
C PHE A 436 -17.42 -0.45 11.50
N GLY A 437 -17.05 -0.13 10.25
CA GLY A 437 -15.86 0.67 9.97
C GLY A 437 -15.90 1.50 8.68
N HIS A 438 -14.93 2.41 8.59
CA HIS A 438 -14.68 3.30 7.44
C HIS A 438 -13.70 2.67 6.45
N SER A 439 -14.13 1.66 5.71
CA SER A 439 -13.25 0.90 4.82
C SER A 439 -13.28 1.37 3.35
N LEU A 440 -14.29 2.14 2.94
CA LEU A 440 -14.55 2.46 1.53
C LEU A 440 -13.33 3.02 0.78
N PHE A 441 -12.72 4.06 1.35
CA PHE A 441 -11.61 4.78 0.72
C PHE A 441 -10.24 4.26 1.14
N ARG A 442 -10.18 3.20 1.93
CA ARG A 442 -8.90 2.60 2.32
C ARG A 442 -8.35 1.74 1.18
N ALA A 443 -7.02 1.70 1.04
CA ALA A 443 -6.33 0.99 -0.04
C ALA A 443 -6.65 -0.52 -0.14
N HIS A 444 -7.16 -1.15 0.93
CA HIS A 444 -7.37 -2.60 1.07
C HIS A 444 -8.13 -3.23 -0.11
N TRP A 445 -9.30 -2.69 -0.48
CA TRP A 445 -10.11 -3.19 -1.60
C TRP A 445 -9.35 -3.14 -2.93
N TYR A 446 -8.65 -2.04 -3.14
CA TYR A 446 -7.97 -1.70 -4.38
C TYR A 446 -6.65 -2.47 -4.54
N VAL A 447 -5.99 -2.83 -3.43
CA VAL A 447 -4.87 -3.77 -3.42
C VAL A 447 -5.35 -5.16 -3.80
N CYS A 448 -6.46 -5.66 -3.25
CA CYS A 448 -7.04 -6.93 -3.70
C CYS A 448 -7.37 -6.91 -5.20
N ALA A 449 -7.96 -5.81 -5.69
CA ALA A 449 -8.24 -5.63 -7.11
C ALA A 449 -6.97 -5.64 -7.98
N ALA A 450 -5.91 -4.94 -7.56
CA ALA A 450 -4.62 -4.91 -8.25
C ALA A 450 -3.96 -6.29 -8.28
N LEU A 451 -3.91 -7.00 -7.13
CA LEU A 451 -3.30 -8.32 -7.04
C LEU A 451 -4.06 -9.35 -7.90
N THR A 452 -5.39 -9.32 -7.90
CA THR A 452 -6.20 -10.17 -8.80
C THR A 452 -5.93 -9.85 -10.27
N ALA A 453 -5.86 -8.57 -10.65
CA ALA A 453 -5.53 -8.15 -12.01
C ALA A 453 -4.14 -8.65 -12.45
N VAL A 454 -3.12 -8.47 -11.61
CA VAL A 454 -1.76 -8.96 -11.87
C VAL A 454 -1.73 -10.49 -12.01
N MET A 455 -2.38 -11.23 -11.10
CA MET A 455 -2.41 -12.69 -11.18
C MET A 455 -3.11 -13.19 -12.45
N MET A 456 -4.17 -12.52 -12.91
CA MET A 456 -4.81 -12.83 -14.18
C MET A 456 -3.83 -12.66 -15.34
N THR A 457 -3.19 -11.49 -15.45
CA THR A 457 -2.20 -11.21 -16.51
C THR A 457 -1.03 -12.20 -16.48
N LEU A 458 -0.46 -12.49 -15.31
CA LEU A 458 0.67 -13.43 -15.18
C LEU A 458 0.25 -14.88 -15.48
N THR A 459 -0.99 -15.25 -15.14
CA THR A 459 -1.54 -16.56 -15.49
C THR A 459 -1.78 -16.69 -16.99
N ASP A 460 -2.25 -15.62 -17.65
CA ASP A 460 -2.37 -15.58 -19.11
C ASP A 460 -1.02 -15.78 -19.79
N GLN A 461 0.01 -15.06 -19.36
CA GLN A 461 1.38 -15.22 -19.87
C GLN A 461 1.93 -16.64 -19.63
N MET A 462 1.66 -17.22 -18.46
CA MET A 462 2.12 -18.56 -18.10
C MET A 462 1.42 -19.66 -18.90
N LEU A 463 0.11 -19.54 -19.16
CA LEU A 463 -0.68 -20.59 -19.82
C LEU A 463 -0.69 -20.45 -21.35
N ASN A 464 -0.57 -19.23 -21.87
CA ASN A 464 -0.63 -18.94 -23.31
C ASN A 464 0.62 -18.17 -23.80
N PRO A 465 1.83 -18.76 -23.72
CA PRO A 465 3.07 -18.07 -24.05
C PRO A 465 3.14 -17.59 -25.51
N LYS A 466 2.44 -18.26 -26.43
CA LYS A 466 2.38 -17.90 -27.86
C LYS A 466 1.43 -16.75 -28.20
N SER A 467 0.57 -16.32 -27.27
CA SER A 467 -0.30 -15.14 -27.46
C SER A 467 0.38 -13.82 -27.10
N THR A 468 1.61 -13.89 -26.60
CA THR A 468 2.39 -12.77 -26.10
C THR A 468 3.72 -12.62 -26.81
N ASP A 469 3.75 -12.77 -28.14
CA ASP A 469 4.82 -12.22 -28.98
C ASP A 469 4.73 -10.68 -28.99
N SER A 470 5.01 -10.10 -27.82
CA SER A 470 5.66 -8.80 -27.69
C SER A 470 7.08 -9.12 -27.22
N PRO A 471 8.12 -8.54 -27.82
CA PRO A 471 9.51 -8.99 -27.63
C PRO A 471 10.03 -8.62 -26.24
N SER A 472 9.69 -9.39 -25.21
CA SER A 472 10.20 -9.21 -23.84
C SER A 472 11.11 -10.34 -23.37
N SER A 473 11.44 -11.31 -24.23
CA SER A 473 12.48 -12.32 -23.97
C SER A 473 13.76 -11.98 -24.74
N LEU A 474 14.37 -10.84 -24.44
CA LEU A 474 15.77 -10.59 -24.79
C LEU A 474 16.49 -10.17 -23.50
N SER A 475 17.36 -11.10 -23.09
CA SER A 475 18.51 -10.96 -22.20
C SER A 475 18.63 -9.66 -21.39
N ILE A 476 18.83 -9.84 -20.07
CA ILE A 476 19.33 -8.81 -19.16
C ILE A 476 20.45 -8.03 -19.86
N PRO A 477 20.28 -6.73 -20.19
CA PRO A 477 21.37 -5.94 -20.71
C PRO A 477 22.40 -5.82 -19.60
N ASN A 478 23.59 -6.39 -19.83
CA ASN A 478 24.75 -6.16 -18.98
C ASN A 478 24.98 -4.64 -18.90
N PRO A 479 24.88 -4.00 -17.72
CA PRO A 479 24.97 -2.54 -17.59
C PRO A 479 26.31 -1.97 -18.08
N LEU A 480 27.32 -2.82 -18.26
CA LEU A 480 28.64 -2.45 -18.80
C LEU A 480 28.68 -2.29 -20.33
N ARG A 481 27.63 -2.65 -21.08
CA ARG A 481 27.61 -2.45 -22.55
C ARG A 481 27.31 -1.01 -22.98
N LEU A 482 26.70 -0.19 -22.12
CA LEU A 482 26.41 1.22 -22.40
C LEU A 482 27.65 2.15 -22.33
N ILE A 483 28.81 1.63 -21.90
CA ILE A 483 30.05 2.42 -21.74
C ILE A 483 31.03 2.20 -22.91
N ARG A 484 30.72 1.35 -23.91
CA ARG A 484 31.67 1.01 -25.01
C ARG A 484 31.44 1.73 -26.35
N PHE A 485 30.64 2.78 -26.43
CA PHE A 485 30.52 3.61 -27.65
C PHE A 485 31.22 4.97 -27.50
N ARG A 486 32.55 4.96 -27.43
CA ARG A 486 33.46 6.05 -27.86
C ARG A 486 34.92 5.66 -27.60
N LYS A 487 35.47 4.81 -28.45
CA LYS A 487 36.91 4.70 -28.71
C LYS A 487 37.02 4.00 -30.07
N ASN A 488 37.01 4.81 -31.11
CA ASN A 488 37.54 4.58 -32.46
C ASN A 488 36.95 5.67 -33.37
N ALA A 489 37.55 6.84 -33.27
CA ALA A 489 37.61 7.89 -34.28
C ALA A 489 38.89 8.65 -33.91
N ASP A 490 39.99 8.14 -34.47
CA ASP A 490 41.25 8.80 -34.85
C ASP A 490 42.24 7.71 -35.29
#